data_AF-A0A317PJR3-F1
#
_entry.id   AF-A0A317PJR3-F1
#
_cell.length_a   1.000
_cell.length_b   1.000
_cell.length_c   1.000
_cell.angle_alpha   90.00
_cell.angle_beta   90.00
_cell.angle_gamma   90.00
#
_symmetry.space_group_name_H-M   'P 1'
#
loop_
_entity.id
_entity.type
_entity.pdbx_description
1 polymer ?
#
loop_
_entity_poly.entity_id
_entity_poly.type
_entity_poly.pdbx_seq_one_letter_code
_entity_poly.pdbx_strand_id
1 'polypeptide(L)' 'MQLQARTPQGEVALIVTAIDDQAVTVDANHPLAGKDLVFDIEVVDIVKAA' A
#
# COMPACT_ATOMS: atom_id res chain seq x y z
N MET A 1 -5.58 12.15 -7.65
CA MET A 1 -6.39 11.20 -8.46
C MET A 1 -5.93 9.79 -8.15
N GLN A 2 -6.83 8.82 -8.05
CA GLN A 2 -6.49 7.42 -7.79
C GLN A 2 -6.65 6.60 -9.07
N LEU A 3 -5.65 5.77 -9.37
CA LEU A 3 -5.61 4.84 -10.50
C LEU A 3 -5.50 3.41 -9.97
N GLN A 4 -5.89 2.44 -10.79
CA GLN A 4 -5.69 1.02 -10.52
C GLN A 4 -4.88 0.42 -11.65
N ALA A 5 -3.82 -0.32 -11.31
CA ALA A 5 -2.99 -1.02 -12.26
C ALA A 5 -3.01 -2.53 -11.98
N ARG A 6 -2.90 -3.33 -13.04
CA ARG A 6 -2.81 -4.78 -12.94
C ARG A 6 -1.36 -5.20 -13.16
N THR A 7 -0.74 -5.79 -12.15
CA THR A 7 0.64 -6.28 -12.19
C THR A 7 0.65 -7.81 -12.12
N PRO A 8 1.79 -8.47 -12.41
CA PRO A 8 1.92 -9.91 -12.21
C PRO A 8 1.64 -10.36 -10.76
N GLN A 9 1.76 -9.45 -9.78
CA GLN A 9 1.48 -9.70 -8.37
C GLN A 9 0.02 -9.44 -7.96
N GLY A 10 -0.80 -8.86 -8.84
CA GLY A 10 -2.21 -8.56 -8.56
C GLY A 10 -2.61 -7.13 -8.90
N GLU A 11 -3.73 -6.67 -8.36
CA GLU A 11 -4.18 -5.28 -8.52
C GLU A 11 -3.49 -4.37 -7.50
N VAL A 12 -2.97 -3.24 -7.99
CA VAL A 12 -2.28 -2.23 -7.18
C VAL A 12 -2.97 -0.89 -7.35
N ALA A 13 -3.31 -0.25 -6.23
CA ALA A 13 -3.81 1.12 -6.21
C ALA A 13 -2.64 2.10 -6.32
N LEU A 14 -2.78 3.08 -7.21
CA LEU A 14 -1.78 4.11 -7.49
C LEU A 14 -2.36 5.49 -7.22
N ILE A 15 -1.55 6.40 -6.67
CA ILE A 15 -1.92 7.80 -6.46
C ILE A 15 -1.05 8.68 -7.34
N VAL A 16 -1.65 9.56 -8.15
CA VAL A 16 -0.90 10.54 -8.94
C VAL A 16 -0.32 11.61 -8.01
N THR A 17 1.00 11.77 -8.03
CA THR A 17 1.74 12.75 -7.20
C THR A 17 2.22 13.95 -8.01
N ALA A 18 2.51 13.78 -9.30
CA ALA A 18 2.87 14.87 -10.20
C ALA A 18 2.45 14.57 -11.64
N ILE A 19 2.24 15.62 -12.42
CA ILE A 19 1.93 15.55 -13.85
C ILE A 19 2.89 16.51 -14.55
N ASP A 20 3.56 16.02 -15.59
CA ASP A 20 4.37 16.81 -16.51
C ASP A 20 3.85 16.64 -17.95
N ASP A 21 4.44 17.38 -18.90
CA ASP A 21 3.97 17.41 -20.29
C ASP A 21 4.14 16.08 -21.05
N GLN A 22 4.94 15.14 -20.54
CA GLN A 22 5.29 13.88 -21.20
C GLN A 22 4.91 12.64 -20.39
N ALA A 23 4.76 12.78 -19.07
CA ALA A 23 4.62 11.69 -18.13
C ALA A 23 3.84 12.10 -16.86
N VAL A 24 3.39 11.07 -16.15
CA VAL A 24 2.71 11.20 -14.86
C VAL A 24 3.50 10.41 -13.83
N THR A 25 3.85 11.07 -12.71
CA THR A 25 4.45 10.39 -11.56
C THR A 25 3.35 9.81 -10.69
N VAL A 26 3.48 8.53 -10.37
CA VAL A 26 2.53 7.78 -9.54
C VAL A 26 3.24 7.15 -8.34
N ASP A 27 2.57 7.18 -7.20
CA ASP A 27 2.97 6.48 -5.97
C ASP A 27 2.16 5.18 -5.83
N ALA A 28 2.87 4.08 -5.64
CA ALA A 28 2.32 2.74 -5.46
C ALA A 28 2.47 2.23 -4.01
N ASN A 29 2.96 3.06 -3.10
CA ASN A 29 3.14 2.68 -1.71
C ASN A 29 1.78 2.51 -1.01
N HIS A 30 1.74 1.61 -0.04
CA HIS A 30 0.59 1.50 0.86
C HIS A 30 0.36 2.84 1.59
N PRO A 31 -0.89 3.25 1.90
CA PRO A 31 -1.19 4.53 2.57
C PRO A 31 -0.52 4.74 3.95
N LEU A 32 0.02 3.67 4.53
CA LEU A 32 0.72 3.67 5.82
C LEU A 32 2.25 3.53 5.67
N ALA A 33 2.78 3.46 4.45
CA ALA A 33 4.21 3.35 4.22
C ALA A 33 4.96 4.58 4.78
N GLY A 34 6.06 4.34 5.47
CA GLY A 34 6.86 5.41 6.09
C GLY A 34 6.21 6.07 7.31
N LYS A 35 5.05 5.60 7.78
CA LYS A 35 4.43 6.07 9.02
C LYS A 35 4.85 5.18 10.19
N ASP A 36 5.15 5.81 11.32
CA ASP A 36 5.25 5.09 12.59
C ASP A 36 3.86 4.60 12.99
N LEU A 37 3.70 3.28 13.10
CA LEU A 37 2.43 2.67 13.46
C LEU A 37 2.51 2.20 14.92
N VAL A 38 1.66 2.78 15.76
CA VAL A 38 1.49 2.37 17.16
C VAL A 38 0.25 1.48 17.21
N PHE A 39 0.44 0.24 17.65
CA PHE A 39 -0.64 -0.72 17.84
C PHE A 39 -0.74 -1.08 19.32
N ASP A 40 -1.97 -1.12 19.81
CA ASP A 40 -2.30 -1.83 21.05
C ASP A 40 -2.68 -3.26 20.66
N ILE A 41 -1.97 -4.24 21.22
CA ILE A 41 -2.08 -5.65 20.83
C ILE A 41 -2.50 -6.46 22.05
N GLU A 42 -3.56 -7.25 21.89
CA GLU A 42 -4.00 -8.24 22.87
C GLU A 42 -3.77 -9.65 22.32
N VAL A 43 -3.13 -10.51 23.11
CA VAL A 43 -2.94 -11.92 22.77
C VAL A 43 -4.18 -12.69 23.19
N VAL A 44 -4.93 -13.19 22.19
CA VAL A 44 -6.18 -13.93 22.43
C VAL A 44 -5.94 -15.41 22.71
N ASP A 45 -5.05 -16.07 21.94
CA ASP A 45 -4.72 -17.49 22.11
C ASP A 45 -3.40 -17.83 21.38
N ILE A 46 -2.72 -18.90 21.79
CA ILE A 46 -1.53 -19.43 21.11
C ILE A 46 -1.76 -20.91 20.77
N VAL A 47 -1.92 -21.18 19.47
CA VAL A 47 -2.14 -22.53 18.93
C VAL A 47 -0.87 -23.12 18.32
N LYS A 48 -0.81 -24.46 18.27
CA LYS A 48 0.30 -25.17 17.62
C LYS A 48 0.19 -25.02 16.10
N ALA A 49 1.29 -24.65 15.44
CA ALA A 49 1.37 -24.69 13.98
C ALA A 49 1.19 -26.13 13.48
N ALA A 50 0.43 -26.28 12.40
CA ALA A 50 0.17 -27.57 11.73
C ALA A 50 1.38 -28.08 10.96
#